data_AF-A0A8H3Y045-F1
#
_entry.id   AF-A0A8H3Y045-F1
#
_cell.length_a   1.000
_cell.length_b   1.000
_cell.length_c   1.000
_cell.angle_alpha   90.00
_cell.angle_beta   90.00
_cell.angle_gamma   90.00
#
_symmetry.space_group_name_H-M   'P 1'
#
loop_
_entity.id
_entity.type
_entity.pdbx_description
1 polymer ?
#
loop_
_entity_poly.entity_id
_entity_poly.type
_entity_poly.pdbx_seq_one_letter_code
_entity_poly.pdbx_strand_id
1 'polypeptide(L)'
;MSTSILVQCAKDLVAKVASESKSQYGFSSMVPSIYDTAWLAMVEKKKHQGYEWVFSTSFEYLLREQTDDGGWDPLEGVTRRHNEYPENIWIQDCVVHSLAALLALCRHVRRSSSHYKEPLPDDILFRLFRAKSFLDAKLQKWQPDETIHFTVELIVPVLLHLLSEEGVDFKFPAKNDLLSKYAAASSIDIGWLYQGPCSIPLFSLEGFARQLDWSKLGCLVTSAGITASPASAAAYLIFSPTWSDECEAYLRHIVAHGHGKGNGGVGGVYPLEVFEPCWVLSTLLESGFTVDNIGTEYVGDLIDLTHRSMPNGLAGATNTFLPDADDTARALMVLNNNGYEVSCANLIKNFEGNDCFETFDDRMPQRVTSVSVNGNVLNCLLSSPDPSAYTPQIEKIAKFMCTKWSKEKMLNDHWNFSEYYGIMIMAQSLVPVRVLWDQGCLPGLTEDIIQDRILQCLQEVLNRVICGQNDDGSWGNMHGAEETAYAIIALAQLASHAAIASDYSKADLAIARGKQFLLETWTMGQKPDRIWTGKVMHGISYVHDAHVLAALKINRANLAGKRGFF
;
A
#
# COMPACT_ATOMS: atom_id res chain seq x y z
N MET A 1 -4.54 25.62 -12.20
CA MET A 1 -3.90 24.85 -13.29
C MET A 1 -4.85 24.80 -14.49
N SER A 2 -4.38 25.05 -15.72
CA SER A 2 -5.25 24.92 -16.92
C SER A 2 -5.52 23.45 -17.26
N THR A 3 -6.62 23.17 -17.96
CA THR A 3 -6.94 21.81 -18.43
C THR A 3 -5.83 21.20 -19.27
N SER A 4 -5.13 22.00 -20.08
CA SER A 4 -4.01 21.53 -20.92
C SER A 4 -2.82 21.07 -20.09
N ILE A 5 -2.45 21.81 -19.04
CA ILE A 5 -1.36 21.43 -18.14
C ILE A 5 -1.71 20.15 -17.39
N LEU A 6 -2.93 20.05 -16.88
CA LEU A 6 -3.40 18.86 -16.17
C LEU A 6 -3.35 17.60 -17.04
N VAL A 7 -3.78 17.70 -18.30
CA VAL A 7 -3.70 16.60 -19.27
C VAL A 7 -2.26 16.23 -19.57
N GLN A 8 -1.37 17.21 -19.72
CA GLN A 8 0.04 16.94 -19.94
C GLN A 8 0.68 16.22 -18.75
N CYS A 9 0.42 16.66 -17.51
CA CYS A 9 0.94 15.98 -16.31
C CYS A 9 0.45 14.53 -16.21
N ALA A 10 -0.82 14.26 -16.51
CA ALA A 10 -1.35 12.90 -16.53
C ALA A 10 -0.71 12.04 -17.62
N LYS A 11 -0.52 12.60 -18.82
CA LYS A 11 0.20 11.91 -19.91
C LYS A 11 1.64 11.59 -19.53
N ASP A 12 2.35 12.54 -18.93
CA ASP A 12 3.75 12.37 -18.51
C ASP A 12 3.87 11.28 -17.42
N LEU A 13 2.91 11.22 -16.48
CA LEU A 13 2.84 10.17 -15.48
C LEU A 13 2.65 8.78 -16.12
N VAL A 14 1.68 8.63 -17.02
CA VAL A 14 1.40 7.34 -17.69
C VAL A 14 2.57 6.94 -18.59
N ALA A 15 3.18 7.88 -19.30
CA ALA A 15 4.38 7.64 -20.11
C ALA A 15 5.54 7.13 -19.24
N LYS A 16 5.73 7.73 -18.06
CA LYS A 16 6.78 7.33 -17.12
C LYS A 16 6.54 5.91 -16.59
N VAL A 17 5.32 5.61 -16.15
CA VAL A 17 4.93 4.28 -15.67
C VAL A 17 5.15 3.24 -16.79
N ALA A 18 4.68 3.51 -18.01
CA ALA A 18 4.86 2.60 -19.16
C ALA A 18 6.34 2.38 -19.52
N SER A 19 7.17 3.42 -19.42
CA SER A 19 8.60 3.30 -19.67
C SER A 19 9.30 2.47 -18.59
N GLU A 20 9.03 2.73 -17.31
CA GLU A 20 9.67 2.05 -16.19
C GLU A 20 9.20 0.59 -16.05
N SER A 21 7.95 0.29 -16.41
CA SER A 21 7.40 -1.07 -16.54
C SER A 21 8.19 -2.00 -17.47
N LYS A 22 8.99 -1.47 -18.39
CA LYS A 22 9.81 -2.26 -19.32
C LYS A 22 11.14 -2.73 -18.72
N SER A 23 11.47 -2.28 -17.50
CA SER A 23 12.66 -2.70 -16.76
C SER A 23 12.64 -4.20 -16.46
N GLN A 24 13.78 -4.87 -16.61
CA GLN A 24 13.93 -6.29 -16.26
C GLN A 24 13.58 -6.58 -14.79
N TYR A 25 13.89 -5.64 -13.90
CA TYR A 25 13.61 -5.75 -12.46
C TYR A 25 12.25 -5.14 -12.08
N GLY A 26 11.45 -4.70 -13.07
CA GLY A 26 10.26 -3.88 -12.84
C GLY A 26 10.60 -2.51 -12.23
N PHE A 27 9.59 -1.86 -11.66
CA PHE A 27 9.70 -0.56 -10.98
C PHE A 27 8.82 -0.52 -9.74
N SER A 28 9.09 0.42 -8.84
CA SER A 28 8.22 0.80 -7.72
C SER A 28 8.53 2.24 -7.34
N SER A 29 7.49 3.07 -7.22
CA SER A 29 7.56 4.46 -6.75
C SER A 29 7.33 4.58 -5.25
N MET A 30 7.28 3.46 -4.53
CA MET A 30 7.24 3.41 -3.08
C MET A 30 8.45 4.09 -2.47
N VAL A 31 8.20 5.06 -1.59
CA VAL A 31 9.26 5.83 -0.94
C VAL A 31 10.11 4.95 0.00
N PRO A 32 11.39 5.31 0.24
CA PRO A 32 12.24 4.56 1.13
C PRO A 32 11.65 4.36 2.53
N SER A 33 11.86 3.18 3.08
CA SER A 33 11.52 2.75 4.43
C SER A 33 12.83 2.59 5.22
N ILE A 34 12.88 3.09 6.46
CA ILE A 34 14.04 2.88 7.33
C ILE A 34 14.20 1.40 7.68
N TYR A 35 13.10 0.67 7.80
CA TYR A 35 13.07 -0.73 8.21
C TYR A 35 13.80 -1.61 7.20
N ASP A 36 13.41 -1.53 5.92
CA ASP A 36 14.02 -2.30 4.84
C ASP A 36 15.46 -1.86 4.60
N THR A 37 15.71 -0.55 4.60
CA THR A 37 17.06 0.00 4.45
C THR A 37 18.00 -0.51 5.56
N ALA A 38 17.52 -0.66 6.79
CA ALA A 38 18.31 -1.20 7.87
C ALA A 38 18.66 -2.68 7.69
N TRP A 39 17.74 -3.49 7.13
CA TRP A 39 18.06 -4.87 6.75
C TRP A 39 19.17 -4.95 5.71
N LEU A 40 19.15 -4.09 4.68
CA LEU A 40 20.23 -4.01 3.69
C LEU A 40 21.56 -3.59 4.32
N ALA A 41 21.53 -2.61 5.23
CA ALA A 41 22.71 -2.13 5.94
C ALA A 41 23.41 -3.21 6.77
N MET A 42 22.72 -4.32 7.08
CA MET A 42 23.24 -5.46 7.83
C MET A 42 23.81 -6.59 6.96
N VAL A 43 23.80 -6.47 5.63
CA VAL A 43 24.29 -7.52 4.72
C VAL A 43 25.81 -7.49 4.63
N GLU A 44 26.46 -8.56 5.10
CA GLU A 44 27.91 -8.76 5.03
C GLU A 44 28.25 -9.89 4.07
N LYS A 45 29.27 -9.70 3.22
CA LYS A 45 29.80 -10.74 2.34
C LYS A 45 31.23 -11.09 2.74
N LYS A 46 31.52 -12.38 2.91
CA LYS A 46 32.89 -12.84 3.15
C LYS A 46 33.73 -12.71 1.88
N LYS A 47 34.91 -12.11 2.00
CA LYS A 47 35.94 -11.96 0.95
C LYS A 47 37.25 -12.59 1.41
N HIS A 48 38.23 -12.64 0.49
CA HIS A 48 39.56 -13.18 0.80
C HIS A 48 40.28 -12.47 1.97
N GLN A 49 39.99 -11.19 2.21
CA GLN A 49 40.64 -10.37 3.25
C GLN A 49 39.75 -10.05 4.46
N GLY A 50 38.62 -10.76 4.64
CA GLY A 50 37.70 -10.53 5.76
C GLY A 50 36.25 -10.52 5.33
N TYR A 51 35.45 -9.64 5.91
CA TYR A 51 34.08 -9.37 5.50
C TYR A 51 34.04 -8.01 4.79
N GLU A 52 32.99 -7.76 4.00
CA GLU A 52 32.62 -6.44 3.46
C GLU A 52 31.12 -6.17 3.69
N TRP A 53 30.74 -4.93 3.99
CA TRP A 53 29.36 -4.48 3.93
C TRP A 53 28.97 -4.30 2.47
N VAL A 54 27.94 -5.04 2.03
CA VAL A 54 27.54 -5.05 0.61
C VAL A 54 26.84 -3.75 0.20
N PHE A 55 26.14 -3.13 1.16
CA PHE A 55 25.32 -1.92 0.99
C PHE A 55 25.70 -0.83 2.01
N SER A 56 26.95 -0.37 1.98
CA SER A 56 27.43 0.70 2.87
C SER A 56 26.62 2.00 2.75
N THR A 57 26.14 2.34 1.56
CA THR A 57 25.27 3.52 1.35
C THR A 57 23.94 3.41 2.09
N SER A 58 23.42 2.20 2.32
CA SER A 58 22.23 2.01 3.16
C SER A 58 22.52 2.30 4.64
N PHE A 59 23.73 2.01 5.13
CA PHE A 59 24.15 2.43 6.47
C PHE A 59 24.31 3.96 6.58
N GLU A 60 24.91 4.60 5.56
CA GLU A 60 25.00 6.06 5.47
C GLU A 60 23.62 6.72 5.45
N TYR A 61 22.65 6.11 4.77
CA TYR A 61 21.25 6.54 4.80
C TYR A 61 20.71 6.54 6.23
N LEU A 62 20.89 5.46 7.00
CA LEU A 62 20.43 5.41 8.40
C LEU A 62 21.07 6.51 9.25
N LEU A 63 22.37 6.76 9.10
CA LEU A 63 23.06 7.79 9.86
C LEU A 63 22.53 9.20 9.56
N ARG A 64 22.15 9.46 8.30
CA ARG A 64 21.58 10.73 7.86
C ARG A 64 20.13 10.92 8.34
N GLU A 65 19.33 9.86 8.32
CA GLU A 65 17.91 9.93 8.67
C GLU A 65 17.63 9.77 10.18
N GLN A 66 18.66 9.61 11.01
CA GLN A 66 18.49 9.60 12.46
C GLN A 66 18.09 11.01 12.93
N THR A 67 16.98 11.11 13.64
CA THR A 67 16.39 12.36 14.13
C THR A 67 17.19 12.93 15.30
N ASP A 68 16.94 14.20 15.66
CA ASP A 68 17.65 14.88 16.74
C ASP A 68 17.40 14.23 18.11
N ASP A 69 16.21 13.68 18.31
CA ASP A 69 15.83 12.91 19.51
C ASP A 69 16.41 11.48 19.52
N GLY A 70 17.07 11.06 18.43
CA GLY A 70 17.83 9.83 18.31
C GLY A 70 17.12 8.67 17.63
N GLY A 71 15.82 8.80 17.37
CA GLY A 71 15.05 7.77 16.69
C GLY A 71 15.17 7.78 15.18
N TRP A 72 14.30 7.02 14.55
CA TRP A 72 13.97 7.13 13.13
C TRP A 72 12.47 7.27 13.00
N ASP A 73 12.06 8.48 12.61
CA ASP A 73 10.68 8.89 12.51
C ASP A 73 10.40 9.38 11.08
N PRO A 74 9.95 8.48 10.18
CA PRO A 74 9.69 8.86 8.79
C PRO A 74 8.48 9.80 8.63
N LEU A 75 7.69 9.96 9.70
CA LEU A 75 6.49 10.78 9.76
C LEU A 75 6.78 12.20 10.28
N GLU A 76 7.87 12.43 11.03
CA GLU A 76 8.24 13.74 11.59
C GLU A 76 8.33 14.86 10.54
N GLY A 77 8.85 14.55 9.35
CA GLY A 77 8.92 15.52 8.24
C GLY A 77 7.55 15.89 7.64
N VAL A 78 6.51 15.10 7.93
CA VAL A 78 5.12 15.29 7.47
C VAL A 78 4.30 16.05 8.53
N THR A 79 4.60 15.87 9.82
CA THR A 79 3.86 16.42 10.98
C THR A 79 4.10 17.89 11.30
N ARG A 80 4.97 18.61 10.57
CA ARG A 80 5.10 20.08 10.72
C ARG A 80 3.91 20.87 10.15
N ARG A 81 2.93 20.19 9.55
CA ARG A 81 1.60 20.73 9.21
C ARG A 81 0.58 20.12 10.18
N HIS A 82 -0.33 20.96 10.66
CA HIS A 82 -1.22 20.77 11.80
C HIS A 82 -1.83 19.35 11.97
N ASN A 83 -1.80 18.86 13.22
CA ASN A 83 -2.39 17.64 13.79
C ASN A 83 -1.85 16.28 13.29
N GLU A 84 -1.45 15.47 14.28
CA GLU A 84 -0.60 14.29 14.14
C GLU A 84 -1.39 13.04 13.74
N TYR A 85 -0.69 12.06 13.13
CA TYR A 85 -1.17 10.67 13.08
C TYR A 85 -1.66 10.24 14.47
N PRO A 86 -2.69 9.37 14.59
CA PRO A 86 -3.09 8.83 15.88
C PRO A 86 -1.87 8.31 16.64
N GLU A 87 -1.71 8.73 17.91
CA GLU A 87 -0.45 8.56 18.66
C GLU A 87 0.04 7.10 18.63
N ASN A 88 -0.86 6.12 18.73
CA ASN A 88 -0.47 4.72 18.70
C ASN A 88 0.10 4.26 17.34
N ILE A 89 -0.48 4.73 16.22
CA ILE A 89 0.01 4.43 14.86
C ILE A 89 1.40 5.00 14.68
N TRP A 90 1.58 6.26 15.05
CA TRP A 90 2.86 6.92 14.94
C TRP A 90 3.92 6.24 15.81
N ILE A 91 3.60 5.94 17.07
CA ILE A 91 4.53 5.25 17.97
C ILE A 91 4.90 3.87 17.40
N GLN A 92 3.94 3.11 16.89
CA GLN A 92 4.20 1.79 16.34
C GLN A 92 5.15 1.85 15.13
N ASP A 93 4.92 2.77 14.19
CA ASP A 93 5.77 2.97 13.02
C ASP A 93 7.20 3.35 13.42
N CYS A 94 7.35 4.30 14.35
CA CYS A 94 8.65 4.71 14.89
C CYS A 94 9.38 3.58 15.62
N VAL A 95 8.66 2.72 16.36
CA VAL A 95 9.23 1.56 17.06
C VAL A 95 9.80 0.57 16.05
N VAL A 96 9.05 0.19 15.02
CA VAL A 96 9.49 -0.78 14.00
C VAL A 96 10.76 -0.27 13.30
N HIS A 97 10.73 0.98 12.85
CA HIS A 97 11.87 1.61 12.17
C HIS A 97 13.10 1.73 13.07
N SER A 98 12.93 2.23 14.30
CA SER A 98 14.04 2.50 15.20
C SER A 98 14.68 1.23 15.74
N LEU A 99 13.92 0.15 15.95
CA LEU A 99 14.49 -1.15 16.35
C LEU A 99 15.40 -1.72 15.25
N ALA A 100 14.96 -1.72 14.00
CA ALA A 100 15.76 -2.21 12.88
C ALA A 100 17.04 -1.38 12.67
N ALA A 101 16.91 -0.05 12.70
CA ALA A 101 18.05 0.85 12.54
C ALA A 101 19.06 0.72 13.70
N LEU A 102 18.59 0.66 14.95
CA LEU A 102 19.46 0.43 16.11
C LEU A 102 20.23 -0.89 15.98
N LEU A 103 19.56 -1.96 15.53
CA LEU A 103 20.21 -3.25 15.31
C LEU A 103 21.34 -3.15 14.26
N ALA A 104 21.10 -2.43 13.16
CA ALA A 104 22.13 -2.17 12.16
C ALA A 104 23.33 -1.42 12.75
N LEU A 105 23.10 -0.34 13.52
CA LEU A 105 24.18 0.40 14.19
C LEU A 105 24.98 -0.50 15.15
N CYS A 106 24.32 -1.35 15.94
CA CYS A 106 25.00 -2.29 16.84
C CYS A 106 25.92 -3.25 16.07
N ARG A 107 25.45 -3.84 14.97
CA ARG A 107 26.24 -4.75 14.14
C ARG A 107 27.45 -4.09 13.51
N HIS A 108 27.29 -2.84 13.04
CA HIS A 108 28.39 -2.03 12.52
C HIS A 108 29.47 -1.77 13.58
N VAL A 109 29.08 -1.42 14.81
CA VAL A 109 30.01 -1.25 15.95
C VAL A 109 30.72 -2.55 16.33
N ARG A 110 29.98 -3.66 16.42
CA ARG A 110 30.56 -4.98 16.68
C ARG A 110 31.60 -5.36 15.62
N ARG A 111 31.32 -5.10 14.34
CA ARG A 111 32.21 -5.43 13.23
C ARG A 111 33.47 -4.56 13.19
N SER A 112 33.35 -3.25 13.44
CA SER A 112 34.48 -2.32 13.51
C SER A 112 35.54 -2.76 14.54
N SER A 113 35.09 -3.36 15.64
CA SER A 113 35.96 -3.91 16.69
C SER A 113 36.76 -5.16 16.26
N SER A 114 36.46 -5.76 15.10
CA SER A 114 36.97 -7.07 14.65
C SER A 114 37.90 -7.04 13.42
N HIS A 115 38.62 -5.92 13.21
CA HIS A 115 39.56 -5.66 12.10
C HIS A 115 38.95 -5.30 10.73
N TYR A 116 37.75 -4.71 10.73
CA TYR A 116 37.13 -4.15 9.52
C TYR A 116 37.62 -2.72 9.22
N LYS A 117 37.76 -2.35 7.93
CA LYS A 117 38.45 -1.14 7.48
C LYS A 117 37.58 0.11 7.27
N GLU A 118 36.24 0.01 7.25
CA GLU A 118 35.42 1.23 7.12
C GLU A 118 35.36 1.98 8.47
N PRO A 119 35.71 3.27 8.48
CA PRO A 119 35.61 4.09 9.67
C PRO A 119 34.14 4.31 10.03
N LEU A 120 33.81 4.12 11.31
CA LEU A 120 32.54 4.57 11.85
C LEU A 120 32.62 6.07 12.17
N PRO A 121 31.50 6.79 12.15
CA PRO A 121 31.46 8.17 12.65
C PRO A 121 31.94 8.25 14.10
N ASP A 122 32.66 9.32 14.45
CA ASP A 122 33.16 9.56 15.81
C ASP A 122 32.02 9.63 16.86
N ASP A 123 30.81 9.99 16.43
CA ASP A 123 29.61 10.11 17.27
C ASP A 123 28.78 8.81 17.35
N ILE A 124 29.23 7.69 16.80
CA ILE A 124 28.42 6.45 16.70
C ILE A 124 27.91 5.94 18.05
N LEU A 125 28.73 6.04 19.11
CA LEU A 125 28.31 5.64 20.46
C LEU A 125 27.22 6.56 21.02
N PHE A 126 27.29 7.86 20.69
CA PHE A 126 26.26 8.83 21.07
C PHE A 126 24.95 8.57 20.30
N ARG A 127 25.05 8.19 19.03
CA ARG A 127 23.89 7.77 18.20
C ARG A 127 23.19 6.54 18.77
N LEU A 128 23.96 5.52 19.17
CA LEU A 128 23.43 4.32 19.85
C LEU A 128 22.70 4.68 21.15
N PHE A 129 23.31 5.52 21.99
CA PHE A 129 22.72 5.94 23.26
C PHE A 129 21.39 6.70 23.06
N ARG A 130 21.35 7.65 22.12
CA ARG A 130 20.12 8.38 21.81
C ARG A 130 19.03 7.47 21.23
N ALA A 131 19.38 6.58 20.30
CA ALA A 131 18.44 5.61 19.75
C ALA A 131 17.85 4.69 20.82
N LYS A 132 18.68 4.21 21.75
CA LYS A 132 18.22 3.43 22.91
C LYS A 132 17.25 4.22 23.78
N SER A 133 17.58 5.48 24.08
CA SER A 133 16.76 6.37 24.91
C SER A 133 15.42 6.70 24.26
N PHE A 134 15.42 6.97 22.95
CA PHE A 134 14.22 7.17 22.15
C PHE A 134 13.30 5.96 22.20
N LEU A 135 13.84 4.76 21.95
CA LEU A 135 13.07 3.52 21.99
C LEU A 135 12.54 3.21 23.40
N ASP A 136 13.33 3.43 24.46
CA ASP A 136 12.83 3.27 25.83
C ASP A 136 11.60 4.14 26.07
N ALA A 137 11.62 5.41 25.62
CA ALA A 137 10.50 6.34 25.78
C ALA A 137 9.27 5.94 24.95
N LYS A 138 9.44 5.57 23.67
CA LYS A 138 8.33 5.16 22.78
C LYS A 138 7.71 3.84 23.24
N LEU A 139 8.54 2.83 23.57
CA LEU A 139 8.07 1.52 24.04
C LEU A 139 7.31 1.60 25.37
N GLN A 140 7.61 2.56 26.27
CA GLN A 140 6.82 2.73 27.50
C GLN A 140 5.35 3.07 27.22
N LYS A 141 5.07 3.75 26.10
CA LYS A 141 3.73 4.20 25.73
C LYS A 141 3.03 3.27 24.73
N TRP A 142 3.82 2.54 23.95
CA TRP A 142 3.33 1.74 22.84
C TRP A 142 2.33 0.65 23.26
N GLN A 143 1.23 0.54 22.53
CA GLN A 143 0.28 -0.56 22.59
C GLN A 143 0.24 -1.26 21.22
N PRO A 144 0.68 -2.54 21.11
CA PRO A 144 0.68 -3.26 19.84
C PRO A 144 -0.73 -3.39 19.27
N ASP A 145 -0.92 -2.89 18.05
CA ASP A 145 -2.19 -2.94 17.33
C ASP A 145 -1.96 -3.52 15.92
N GLU A 146 -2.52 -4.72 15.73
CA GLU A 146 -2.40 -5.56 14.53
C GLU A 146 -3.22 -5.01 13.35
N THR A 147 -4.08 -4.01 13.58
CA THR A 147 -4.87 -3.39 12.51
C THR A 147 -4.10 -2.34 11.71
N ILE A 148 -2.94 -1.90 12.20
CA ILE A 148 -2.16 -0.77 11.65
C ILE A 148 -1.06 -1.24 10.68
N HIS A 149 -0.26 -2.21 11.09
CA HIS A 149 0.81 -2.78 10.27
C HIS A 149 0.66 -4.29 10.19
N PHE A 150 0.79 -4.81 8.99
CA PHE A 150 0.84 -6.24 8.77
C PHE A 150 2.10 -6.79 9.44
N THR A 151 1.99 -7.87 10.23
CA THR A 151 3.11 -8.63 10.81
C THR A 151 3.92 -7.96 11.92
N VAL A 152 3.43 -6.88 12.55
CA VAL A 152 4.15 -6.21 13.66
C VAL A 152 4.43 -7.18 14.82
N GLU A 153 3.49 -8.07 15.09
CA GLU A 153 3.53 -9.15 16.07
C GLU A 153 4.56 -10.24 15.73
N LEU A 154 5.06 -10.29 14.49
CA LEU A 154 6.14 -11.15 14.05
C LEU A 154 7.49 -10.43 14.05
N ILE A 155 7.57 -9.25 13.43
CA ILE A 155 8.85 -8.57 13.20
C ILE A 155 9.43 -7.92 14.47
N VAL A 156 8.60 -7.31 15.33
CA VAL A 156 9.11 -6.60 16.53
C VAL A 156 9.75 -7.57 17.53
N PRO A 157 9.13 -8.72 17.87
CA PRO A 157 9.75 -9.73 18.74
C PRO A 157 11.09 -10.25 18.22
N VAL A 158 11.20 -10.48 16.90
CA VAL A 158 12.47 -10.91 16.28
C VAL A 158 13.52 -9.83 16.41
N LEU A 159 13.21 -8.57 16.11
CA LEU A 159 14.13 -7.45 16.27
C LEU A 159 14.59 -7.28 17.72
N LEU A 160 13.68 -7.34 18.69
CA LEU A 160 13.99 -7.28 20.12
C LEU A 160 14.94 -8.41 20.54
N HIS A 161 14.75 -9.60 19.99
CA HIS A 161 15.64 -10.73 20.26
C HIS A 161 17.04 -10.51 19.66
N LEU A 162 17.13 -10.13 18.38
CA LEU A 162 18.41 -9.85 17.72
C LEU A 162 19.17 -8.71 18.41
N LEU A 163 18.47 -7.70 18.94
CA LEU A 163 19.07 -6.64 19.75
C LEU A 163 19.61 -7.17 21.09
N SER A 164 18.89 -8.10 21.73
CA SER A 164 19.34 -8.75 22.96
C SER A 164 20.64 -9.55 22.73
N GLU A 165 20.82 -10.19 21.56
CA GLU A 165 22.07 -10.84 21.16
C GLU A 165 23.24 -9.85 21.00
N GLU A 166 22.96 -8.59 20.66
CA GLU A 166 23.92 -7.49 20.62
C GLU A 166 24.08 -6.79 21.99
N GLY A 167 23.46 -7.32 23.06
CA GLY A 167 23.55 -6.79 24.43
C GLY A 167 22.60 -5.63 24.74
N VAL A 168 21.55 -5.43 23.92
CA VAL A 168 20.58 -4.35 24.07
C VAL A 168 19.20 -4.90 24.38
N ASP A 169 18.74 -4.68 25.62
CA ASP A 169 17.42 -5.12 26.09
C ASP A 169 16.46 -3.96 26.37
N PHE A 170 15.17 -4.25 26.18
CA PHE A 170 14.07 -3.35 26.48
C PHE A 170 13.08 -3.97 27.47
N LYS A 171 12.59 -3.15 28.39
CA LYS A 171 11.52 -3.48 29.34
C LYS A 171 10.40 -2.47 29.17
N PHE A 172 9.19 -2.96 28.85
CA PHE A 172 8.05 -2.09 28.60
C PHE A 172 6.74 -2.85 28.90
N PRO A 173 5.63 -2.14 29.19
CA PRO A 173 4.40 -2.74 29.70
C PRO A 173 3.82 -3.83 28.77
N ALA A 174 3.78 -3.56 27.45
CA ALA A 174 3.16 -4.44 26.48
C ALA A 174 4.02 -5.66 26.07
N LYS A 175 5.24 -5.83 26.61
CA LYS A 175 6.19 -6.85 26.12
C LYS A 175 5.65 -8.28 26.24
N ASN A 176 4.99 -8.61 27.35
CA ASN A 176 4.47 -9.97 27.56
C ASN A 176 3.30 -10.27 26.61
N ASP A 177 2.38 -9.33 26.43
CA ASP A 177 1.27 -9.45 25.47
C ASP A 177 1.81 -9.65 24.04
N LEU A 178 2.78 -8.82 23.65
CA LEU A 178 3.44 -8.94 22.35
C LEU A 178 4.08 -10.32 22.13
N LEU A 179 4.76 -10.88 23.14
CA LEU A 179 5.37 -12.21 23.04
C LEU A 179 4.31 -13.33 22.98
N SER A 180 3.17 -13.16 23.63
CA SER A 180 2.04 -14.08 23.50
C SER A 180 1.44 -14.04 22.08
N LYS A 181 1.26 -12.85 21.51
CA LYS A 181 0.84 -12.66 20.11
C LYS A 181 1.82 -13.27 19.12
N TYR A 182 3.12 -13.07 19.34
CA TYR A 182 4.18 -13.72 18.55
C TYR A 182 4.07 -15.24 18.57
N ALA A 183 3.88 -15.84 19.75
CA ALA A 183 3.75 -17.28 19.87
C ALA A 183 2.53 -17.81 19.09
N ALA A 184 1.42 -17.06 19.09
CA ALA A 184 0.24 -17.40 18.30
C ALA A 184 0.50 -17.25 16.80
N ALA A 185 0.95 -16.07 16.36
CA ALA A 185 1.17 -15.75 14.94
C ALA A 185 2.24 -16.63 14.29
N SER A 186 3.27 -17.02 15.04
CA SER A 186 4.35 -17.84 14.53
C SER A 186 4.13 -19.35 14.66
N SER A 187 3.00 -19.78 15.24
CA SER A 187 2.65 -21.21 15.37
C SER A 187 2.14 -21.86 14.07
N ILE A 188 2.06 -21.08 12.98
CA ILE A 188 1.63 -21.59 11.67
C ILE A 188 2.61 -22.65 11.14
N ASP A 189 2.08 -23.66 10.45
CA ASP A 189 2.93 -24.59 9.70
C ASP A 189 3.58 -23.81 8.55
N ILE A 190 4.91 -23.66 8.61
CA ILE A 190 5.73 -23.00 7.59
C ILE A 190 6.41 -24.00 6.64
N GLY A 191 6.09 -25.30 6.75
CA GLY A 191 6.71 -26.37 5.97
C GLY A 191 6.56 -26.19 4.45
N TRP A 192 5.51 -25.49 4.02
CA TRP A 192 5.26 -25.16 2.62
C TRP A 192 6.29 -24.17 2.03
N LEU A 193 7.00 -23.38 2.84
CA LEU A 193 8.08 -22.48 2.37
C LEU A 193 9.24 -23.26 1.73
N TYR A 194 9.43 -24.51 2.14
CA TYR A 194 10.51 -25.37 1.66
C TYR A 194 10.13 -26.15 0.40
N GLN A 195 8.88 -26.02 -0.07
CA GLN A 195 8.37 -26.73 -1.24
C GLN A 195 8.27 -25.76 -2.42
N GLY A 196 9.06 -26.03 -3.47
CA GLY A 196 9.06 -25.21 -4.69
C GLY A 196 8.04 -25.74 -5.73
N PRO A 197 7.37 -24.84 -6.49
CA PRO A 197 7.32 -23.39 -6.31
C PRO A 197 6.42 -23.00 -5.11
N CYS A 198 6.90 -22.07 -4.29
CA CYS A 198 6.23 -21.67 -3.06
C CYS A 198 4.86 -21.04 -3.36
N SER A 199 3.81 -21.63 -2.82
CA SER A 199 2.43 -21.32 -3.14
C SER A 199 1.80 -20.27 -2.22
N ILE A 200 2.58 -19.65 -1.30
CA ILE A 200 2.15 -18.68 -0.29
C ILE A 200 3.34 -17.74 0.01
N PRO A 201 3.33 -16.43 -0.23
CA PRO A 201 4.44 -15.56 0.15
C PRO A 201 4.24 -15.07 1.58
N LEU A 202 5.21 -15.35 2.45
CA LEU A 202 5.39 -14.51 3.64
C LEU A 202 6.05 -13.21 3.18
N PHE A 203 5.27 -12.12 3.18
CA PHE A 203 5.78 -10.79 2.88
C PHE A 203 6.89 -10.36 3.87
N SER A 204 6.89 -10.90 5.08
CA SER A 204 7.87 -10.65 6.14
C SER A 204 8.63 -11.92 6.54
N LEU A 205 9.41 -12.51 5.63
CA LEU A 205 10.20 -13.72 5.90
C LEU A 205 11.15 -13.54 7.10
N GLU A 206 11.71 -12.35 7.25
CA GLU A 206 12.58 -11.96 8.36
C GLU A 206 11.88 -12.03 9.73
N GLY A 207 10.54 -11.94 9.78
CA GLY A 207 9.74 -12.16 10.98
C GLY A 207 9.76 -13.61 11.49
N PHE A 208 10.30 -14.55 10.70
CA PHE A 208 10.49 -15.95 11.07
C PHE A 208 11.96 -16.34 11.17
N ALA A 209 12.89 -15.38 11.26
CA ALA A 209 14.32 -15.64 11.10
C ALA A 209 14.91 -16.72 12.01
N ARG A 210 14.27 -16.99 13.16
CA ARG A 210 14.69 -18.01 14.13
C ARG A 210 14.07 -19.40 13.91
N GLN A 211 13.00 -19.49 13.15
CA GLN A 211 12.23 -20.71 12.93
C GLN A 211 12.54 -21.35 11.58
N LEU A 212 13.11 -20.57 10.67
CA LEU A 212 13.43 -21.00 9.32
C LEU A 212 14.74 -21.78 9.26
N ASP A 213 14.71 -22.88 8.51
CA ASP A 213 15.90 -23.52 7.97
C ASP A 213 16.29 -22.81 6.67
N TRP A 214 17.08 -21.74 6.81
CA TRP A 214 17.51 -20.89 5.69
C TRP A 214 18.26 -21.66 4.59
N SER A 215 18.85 -22.82 4.91
CA SER A 215 19.54 -23.66 3.92
C SER A 215 18.60 -24.27 2.87
N LYS A 216 17.30 -24.31 3.15
CA LYS A 216 16.27 -24.92 2.29
C LYS A 216 15.42 -23.92 1.53
N LEU A 217 15.69 -22.62 1.67
CA LEU A 217 14.86 -21.56 1.09
C LEU A 217 15.34 -21.09 -0.29
N GLY A 218 16.31 -21.76 -0.90
CA GLY A 218 16.80 -21.42 -2.25
C GLY A 218 15.72 -21.47 -3.33
N CYS A 219 14.64 -22.23 -3.13
CA CYS A 219 13.49 -22.27 -4.02
C CYS A 219 12.65 -20.99 -4.05
N LEU A 220 12.85 -20.07 -3.08
CA LEU A 220 12.15 -18.78 -3.00
C LEU A 220 12.84 -17.68 -3.80
N VAL A 221 14.07 -17.90 -4.24
CA VAL A 221 14.87 -16.89 -4.96
C VAL A 221 14.33 -16.71 -6.37
N THR A 222 14.04 -15.46 -6.71
CA THR A 222 13.56 -15.03 -8.03
C THR A 222 14.36 -13.80 -8.52
N SER A 223 14.05 -13.31 -9.72
CA SER A 223 14.59 -12.03 -10.20
C SER A 223 14.15 -10.82 -9.37
N ALA A 224 13.07 -10.93 -8.59
CA ALA A 224 12.62 -9.94 -7.61
C ALA A 224 13.13 -10.25 -6.19
N GLY A 225 14.25 -10.98 -6.08
CA GLY A 225 14.78 -11.44 -4.81
C GLY A 225 13.85 -12.46 -4.15
N ILE A 226 13.49 -12.20 -2.89
CA ILE A 226 12.55 -13.00 -2.11
C ILE A 226 11.25 -12.21 -2.01
N THR A 227 10.20 -12.71 -2.66
CA THR A 227 8.83 -12.18 -2.55
C THR A 227 8.78 -10.65 -2.60
N ALA A 228 9.44 -10.05 -3.61
CA ALA A 228 9.54 -8.60 -3.86
C ALA A 228 9.81 -7.72 -2.61
N SER A 229 10.44 -8.29 -1.57
CA SER A 229 10.64 -7.68 -0.25
C SER A 229 12.14 -7.47 -0.03
N PRO A 230 12.63 -6.21 -0.07
CA PRO A 230 14.04 -5.94 0.14
C PRO A 230 14.55 -6.41 1.51
N ALA A 231 13.76 -6.25 2.59
CA ALA A 231 14.12 -6.81 3.90
C ALA A 231 14.24 -8.33 3.89
N SER A 232 13.32 -9.05 3.23
CA SER A 232 13.36 -10.52 3.18
C SER A 232 14.51 -11.03 2.33
N ALA A 233 14.83 -10.36 1.21
CA ALA A 233 15.99 -10.67 0.39
C ALA A 233 17.31 -10.41 1.15
N ALA A 234 17.38 -9.31 1.91
CA ALA A 234 18.53 -9.02 2.77
C ALA A 234 18.67 -10.05 3.91
N ALA A 235 17.57 -10.40 4.57
CA ALA A 235 17.55 -11.44 5.59
C ALA A 235 18.02 -12.79 5.03
N TYR A 236 17.60 -13.16 3.82
CA TYR A 236 18.10 -14.35 3.13
C TYR A 236 19.63 -14.30 2.96
N LEU A 237 20.20 -13.19 2.51
CA LEU A 237 21.65 -13.04 2.38
C LEU A 237 22.39 -13.06 3.72
N ILE A 238 21.76 -12.60 4.80
CA ILE A 238 22.33 -12.58 6.15
C ILE A 238 22.36 -13.97 6.78
N PHE A 239 21.27 -14.74 6.66
CA PHE A 239 21.07 -15.98 7.41
C PHE A 239 21.28 -17.26 6.59
N SER A 240 21.16 -17.20 5.26
CA SER A 240 21.42 -18.36 4.40
C SER A 240 22.91 -18.75 4.45
N PRO A 241 23.24 -20.04 4.59
CA PRO A 241 24.62 -20.49 4.47
C PRO A 241 25.15 -20.38 3.03
N THR A 242 24.27 -20.29 2.04
CA THR A 242 24.60 -20.16 0.63
C THR A 242 24.26 -18.76 0.13
N TRP A 243 25.26 -18.07 -0.42
CA TRP A 243 25.07 -16.76 -1.03
C TRP A 243 24.23 -16.86 -2.32
N SER A 244 23.31 -15.93 -2.52
CA SER A 244 22.57 -15.79 -3.79
C SER A 244 23.03 -14.52 -4.51
N ASP A 245 23.61 -14.70 -5.70
CA ASP A 245 23.99 -13.57 -6.55
C ASP A 245 22.74 -12.87 -7.13
N GLU A 246 21.62 -13.58 -7.29
CA GLU A 246 20.34 -13.02 -7.71
C GLU A 246 19.76 -12.04 -6.68
N CYS A 247 19.71 -12.44 -5.41
CA CYS A 247 19.27 -11.54 -4.33
C CYS A 247 20.19 -10.32 -4.21
N GLU A 248 21.51 -10.49 -4.31
CA GLU A 248 22.45 -9.36 -4.31
C GLU A 248 22.21 -8.43 -5.50
N ALA A 249 22.07 -8.98 -6.71
CA ALA A 249 21.84 -8.19 -7.93
C ALA A 249 20.53 -7.41 -7.86
N TYR A 250 19.46 -8.03 -7.37
CA TYR A 250 18.17 -7.39 -7.11
C TYR A 250 18.31 -6.22 -6.13
N LEU A 251 18.93 -6.43 -4.97
CA LEU A 251 19.10 -5.36 -3.98
C LEU A 251 20.01 -4.22 -4.49
N ARG A 252 21.09 -4.54 -5.23
CA ARG A 252 21.94 -3.53 -5.87
C ARG A 252 21.18 -2.70 -6.89
N HIS A 253 20.31 -3.33 -7.69
CA HIS A 253 19.46 -2.63 -8.63
C HIS A 253 18.54 -1.64 -7.92
N ILE A 254 17.89 -2.04 -6.83
CA ILE A 254 16.97 -1.17 -6.08
C ILE A 254 17.69 0.00 -5.44
N VAL A 255 18.85 -0.25 -4.83
CA VAL A 255 19.66 0.84 -4.24
C VAL A 255 20.04 1.87 -5.31
N ALA A 256 20.43 1.41 -6.52
CA ALA A 256 20.85 2.30 -7.61
C ALA A 256 19.68 3.02 -8.30
N HIS A 257 18.59 2.32 -8.58
CA HIS A 257 17.54 2.76 -9.51
C HIS A 257 16.15 2.89 -8.89
N GLY A 258 15.94 2.39 -7.67
CA GLY A 258 14.68 2.56 -6.94
C GLY A 258 14.44 4.02 -6.54
N HIS A 259 13.37 4.27 -5.78
CA HIS A 259 12.97 5.63 -5.39
C HIS A 259 14.08 6.42 -4.66
N GLY A 260 14.97 5.75 -3.91
CA GLY A 260 16.11 6.37 -3.26
C GLY A 260 17.19 6.91 -4.22
N LYS A 261 17.18 6.51 -5.49
CA LYS A 261 18.07 7.02 -6.56
C LYS A 261 19.55 7.03 -6.17
N GLY A 262 20.04 5.92 -5.61
CA GLY A 262 21.44 5.77 -5.21
C GLY A 262 21.79 6.31 -3.82
N ASN A 263 20.86 6.92 -3.08
CA ASN A 263 21.14 7.50 -1.76
C ASN A 263 21.21 6.47 -0.61
N GLY A 264 21.06 5.18 -0.93
CA GLY A 264 21.07 4.05 0.00
C GLY A 264 19.70 3.57 0.48
N GLY A 265 18.66 4.41 0.38
CA GLY A 265 17.32 4.10 0.87
C GLY A 265 16.51 3.25 -0.12
N VAL A 266 15.78 2.26 0.41
CA VAL A 266 14.93 1.36 -0.39
C VAL A 266 13.50 1.29 0.17
N GLY A 267 12.51 1.11 -0.71
CA GLY A 267 11.11 0.91 -0.32
C GLY A 267 10.85 -0.47 0.30
N GLY A 268 9.64 -0.69 0.80
CA GLY A 268 9.24 -1.98 1.39
C GLY A 268 8.83 -3.05 0.39
N VAL A 269 8.43 -2.64 -0.82
CA VAL A 269 8.06 -3.54 -1.92
C VAL A 269 8.73 -3.07 -3.20
N TYR A 270 9.39 -3.97 -3.89
CA TYR A 270 9.93 -3.73 -5.23
C TYR A 270 10.04 -5.05 -6.02
N PRO A 271 9.59 -5.13 -7.27
CA PRO A 271 8.76 -4.15 -7.98
C PRO A 271 7.29 -4.13 -7.51
N LEU A 272 6.53 -3.16 -8.01
CA LEU A 272 5.06 -3.03 -7.93
C LEU A 272 4.49 -2.91 -9.37
N GLU A 273 5.00 -3.74 -10.25
CA GLU A 273 4.81 -3.69 -11.70
C GLU A 273 3.42 -4.09 -12.19
N VAL A 274 2.54 -4.54 -11.28
CA VAL A 274 1.12 -4.79 -11.56
C VAL A 274 0.24 -3.78 -10.83
N PHE A 275 0.44 -3.61 -9.51
CA PHE A 275 -0.33 -2.70 -8.67
C PHE A 275 -0.30 -1.26 -9.19
N GLU A 276 0.89 -0.66 -9.33
CA GLU A 276 1.00 0.76 -9.68
C GLU A 276 0.43 1.09 -11.07
N PRO A 277 0.73 0.32 -12.13
CA PRO A 277 0.09 0.55 -13.43
C PRO A 277 -1.43 0.46 -13.39
N CYS A 278 -1.98 -0.55 -12.70
CA CYS A 278 -3.43 -0.72 -12.61
C CYS A 278 -4.09 0.43 -11.84
N TRP A 279 -3.52 0.85 -10.70
CA TRP A 279 -4.03 1.97 -9.92
C TRP A 279 -3.93 3.30 -10.68
N VAL A 280 -2.77 3.61 -11.28
CA VAL A 280 -2.59 4.86 -12.03
C VAL A 280 -3.57 4.94 -13.20
N LEU A 281 -3.67 3.87 -14.00
CA LEU A 281 -4.50 3.87 -15.19
C LEU A 281 -6.00 3.92 -14.86
N SER A 282 -6.45 3.08 -13.92
CA SER A 282 -7.87 3.07 -13.51
C SER A 282 -8.31 4.40 -12.89
N THR A 283 -7.55 4.94 -11.94
CA THR A 283 -7.87 6.20 -11.26
C THR A 283 -8.01 7.37 -12.24
N LEU A 284 -7.12 7.48 -13.22
CA LEU A 284 -7.19 8.55 -14.23
C LEU A 284 -8.40 8.35 -15.16
N LEU A 285 -8.62 7.16 -15.69
CA LEU A 285 -9.72 6.89 -16.62
C LEU A 285 -11.11 7.06 -15.95
N GLU A 286 -11.27 6.56 -14.72
CA GLU A 286 -12.50 6.70 -13.92
C GLU A 286 -12.85 8.17 -13.61
N SER A 287 -11.84 9.03 -13.54
CA SER A 287 -11.98 10.45 -13.20
C SER A 287 -12.19 11.36 -14.41
N GLY A 288 -12.31 10.77 -15.61
CA GLY A 288 -12.69 11.48 -16.83
C GLY A 288 -11.53 11.91 -17.73
N PHE A 289 -10.32 11.37 -17.53
CA PHE A 289 -9.32 11.34 -18.60
C PHE A 289 -9.74 10.32 -19.67
N THR A 290 -9.37 10.58 -20.93
CA THR A 290 -9.53 9.62 -22.04
C THR A 290 -8.19 8.99 -22.39
N VAL A 291 -8.22 7.84 -23.07
CA VAL A 291 -7.01 7.20 -23.62
C VAL A 291 -6.18 8.19 -24.46
N ASP A 292 -6.84 9.01 -25.29
CA ASP A 292 -6.17 10.05 -26.07
C ASP A 292 -5.51 11.14 -25.21
N ASN A 293 -6.11 11.48 -24.06
CA ASN A 293 -5.54 12.48 -23.14
C ASN A 293 -4.21 12.00 -22.56
N ILE A 294 -4.13 10.72 -22.19
CA ILE A 294 -2.99 10.16 -21.43
C ILE A 294 -2.02 9.34 -22.30
N GLY A 295 -2.26 9.27 -23.61
CA GLY A 295 -1.37 8.69 -24.60
C GLY A 295 -1.71 7.23 -24.93
N THR A 296 -2.35 7.03 -26.09
CA THR A 296 -2.82 5.72 -26.58
C THR A 296 -1.73 4.66 -26.63
N GLU A 297 -0.50 5.03 -27.02
CA GLU A 297 0.64 4.11 -27.05
C GLU A 297 1.02 3.61 -25.65
N TYR A 298 1.08 4.51 -24.66
CA TYR A 298 1.44 4.17 -23.29
C TYR A 298 0.34 3.36 -22.61
N VAL A 299 -0.92 3.71 -22.85
CA VAL A 299 -2.07 2.94 -22.35
C VAL A 299 -2.06 1.53 -22.94
N GLY A 300 -1.81 1.39 -24.24
CA GLY A 300 -1.67 0.09 -24.89
C GLY A 300 -0.55 -0.76 -24.27
N ASP A 301 0.64 -0.17 -24.05
CA ASP A 301 1.77 -0.83 -23.40
C ASP A 301 1.40 -1.36 -22.00
N LEU A 302 0.67 -0.56 -21.21
CA LEU A 302 0.26 -0.94 -19.85
C LEU A 302 -0.83 -2.01 -19.85
N ILE A 303 -1.81 -1.92 -20.75
CA ILE A 303 -2.85 -2.95 -20.90
C ILE A 303 -2.23 -4.29 -21.29
N ASP A 304 -1.31 -4.30 -22.26
CA ASP A 304 -0.60 -5.50 -22.69
C ASP A 304 0.28 -6.08 -21.58
N LEU A 305 0.85 -5.23 -20.71
CA LEU A 305 1.55 -5.67 -19.51
C LEU A 305 0.58 -6.35 -18.53
N THR A 306 -0.51 -5.67 -18.16
CA THR A 306 -1.52 -6.19 -17.24
C THR A 306 -2.08 -7.53 -17.72
N HIS A 307 -2.41 -7.66 -19.01
CA HIS A 307 -2.92 -8.91 -19.57
C HIS A 307 -1.90 -10.06 -19.44
N ARG A 308 -0.60 -9.80 -19.71
CA ARG A 308 0.46 -10.79 -19.56
C ARG A 308 0.69 -11.21 -18.09
N SER A 309 0.42 -10.31 -17.16
CA SER A 309 0.50 -10.58 -15.72
C SER A 309 -0.70 -11.38 -15.18
N MET A 310 -1.71 -11.69 -16.00
CA MET A 310 -2.89 -12.48 -15.60
C MET A 310 -3.08 -13.80 -16.38
N PRO A 311 -2.11 -14.72 -16.39
CA PRO A 311 -2.19 -15.95 -17.19
C PRO A 311 -3.40 -16.83 -16.84
N ASN A 312 -3.94 -16.72 -15.63
CA ASN A 312 -5.14 -17.45 -15.17
C ASN A 312 -6.30 -16.49 -14.81
N GLY A 313 -6.30 -15.26 -15.30
CA GLY A 313 -7.30 -14.25 -14.91
C GLY A 313 -7.20 -13.82 -13.44
N LEU A 314 -6.02 -13.97 -12.84
CA LEU A 314 -5.69 -13.62 -11.45
C LEU A 314 -4.38 -12.83 -11.45
N ALA A 315 -4.27 -11.85 -10.56
CA ALA A 315 -3.10 -11.01 -10.37
C ALA A 315 -2.86 -10.74 -8.88
N GLY A 316 -1.60 -10.53 -8.51
CA GLY A 316 -1.23 -9.88 -7.25
C GLY A 316 -0.48 -8.58 -7.54
N ALA A 317 -0.12 -7.84 -6.50
CA ALA A 317 0.58 -6.56 -6.63
C ALA A 317 1.88 -6.62 -7.48
N THR A 318 2.52 -7.79 -7.51
CA THR A 318 3.73 -8.12 -8.27
C THR A 318 3.57 -9.48 -8.94
N ASN A 319 4.38 -9.78 -9.96
CA ASN A 319 4.33 -11.12 -10.60
C ASN A 319 4.85 -12.25 -9.69
N THR A 320 5.43 -11.91 -8.53
CA THR A 320 5.96 -12.88 -7.55
C THR A 320 5.07 -13.03 -6.32
N PHE A 321 4.08 -12.15 -6.15
CA PHE A 321 3.11 -12.25 -5.07
C PHE A 321 2.05 -13.28 -5.42
N LEU A 322 1.41 -13.81 -4.39
CA LEU A 322 0.19 -14.54 -4.62
C LEU A 322 -0.86 -13.59 -5.17
N PRO A 323 -1.72 -14.09 -6.07
CA PRO A 323 -2.89 -13.33 -6.44
C PRO A 323 -3.79 -13.06 -5.24
N ASP A 324 -4.38 -11.88 -5.23
CA ASP A 324 -5.35 -11.42 -4.27
C ASP A 324 -6.55 -10.80 -5.00
N ALA A 325 -7.65 -10.64 -4.28
CA ALA A 325 -8.89 -10.12 -4.85
C ALA A 325 -8.79 -8.64 -5.25
N ASP A 326 -7.92 -7.85 -4.61
CA ASP A 326 -7.82 -6.40 -4.84
C ASP A 326 -7.16 -6.11 -6.18
N ASP A 327 -5.94 -6.62 -6.35
CA ASP A 327 -5.14 -6.48 -7.56
C ASP A 327 -5.79 -7.20 -8.74
N THR A 328 -6.34 -8.40 -8.52
CA THR A 328 -7.08 -9.12 -9.56
C THR A 328 -8.27 -8.31 -10.06
N ALA A 329 -9.08 -7.74 -9.16
CA ALA A 329 -10.27 -6.98 -9.55
C ALA A 329 -9.90 -5.70 -10.32
N ARG A 330 -8.89 -4.95 -9.86
CA ARG A 330 -8.43 -3.76 -10.57
C ARG A 330 -7.84 -4.09 -11.94
N ALA A 331 -7.04 -5.16 -12.04
CA ALA A 331 -6.48 -5.61 -13.31
C ALA A 331 -7.56 -6.05 -14.30
N LEU A 332 -8.53 -6.88 -13.88
CA LEU A 332 -9.68 -7.28 -14.70
C LEU A 332 -10.48 -6.07 -15.17
N MET A 333 -10.75 -5.12 -14.28
CA MET A 333 -11.49 -3.90 -14.61
C MET A 333 -10.75 -3.04 -15.65
N VAL A 334 -9.43 -2.87 -15.51
CA VAL A 334 -8.61 -2.17 -16.52
C VAL A 334 -8.69 -2.86 -17.88
N LEU A 335 -8.61 -4.20 -17.92
CA LEU A 335 -8.68 -4.99 -19.15
C LEU A 335 -10.06 -4.90 -19.80
N ASN A 336 -11.13 -5.16 -19.05
CA ASN A 336 -12.51 -5.15 -19.53
C ASN A 336 -12.92 -3.77 -20.07
N ASN A 337 -12.55 -2.69 -19.37
CA ASN A 337 -12.84 -1.31 -19.81
C ASN A 337 -12.09 -0.91 -21.10
N ASN A 338 -11.10 -1.69 -21.52
CA ASN A 338 -10.36 -1.48 -22.76
C ASN A 338 -10.57 -2.61 -23.79
N GLY A 339 -11.66 -3.38 -23.65
CA GLY A 339 -12.13 -4.33 -24.66
C GLY A 339 -11.52 -5.73 -24.58
N TYR A 340 -10.74 -6.05 -23.55
CA TYR A 340 -10.30 -7.42 -23.28
C TYR A 340 -11.39 -8.11 -22.47
N GLU A 341 -12.11 -9.08 -23.05
CA GLU A 341 -13.20 -9.80 -22.37
C GLU A 341 -12.65 -10.89 -21.43
N VAL A 342 -12.05 -10.50 -20.30
CA VAL A 342 -11.46 -11.44 -19.34
C VAL A 342 -12.50 -11.86 -18.30
N SER A 343 -12.63 -13.18 -18.09
CA SER A 343 -13.63 -13.74 -17.18
C SER A 343 -13.31 -13.52 -15.71
N CYS A 344 -14.31 -13.06 -14.94
CA CYS A 344 -14.23 -12.97 -13.47
C CYS A 344 -14.35 -14.32 -12.74
N ALA A 345 -14.45 -15.45 -13.46
CA ALA A 345 -14.73 -16.75 -12.85
C ALA A 345 -13.68 -17.19 -11.82
N ASN A 346 -12.40 -16.94 -12.08
CA ASN A 346 -11.34 -17.30 -11.14
C ASN A 346 -11.27 -16.33 -9.94
N LEU A 347 -11.57 -15.04 -10.11
CA LEU A 347 -11.73 -14.12 -8.98
C LEU A 347 -12.80 -14.64 -8.02
N ILE A 348 -13.98 -14.98 -8.55
CA ILE A 348 -15.11 -15.51 -7.77
C ILE A 348 -14.73 -16.82 -7.09
N LYS A 349 -14.20 -17.77 -7.86
CA LYS A 349 -13.86 -19.11 -7.35
C LYS A 349 -12.90 -19.08 -6.16
N ASN A 350 -11.89 -18.20 -6.17
CA ASN A 350 -10.82 -18.23 -5.18
C ASN A 350 -11.08 -17.32 -3.98
N PHE A 351 -11.87 -16.25 -4.15
CA PHE A 351 -11.98 -15.20 -3.13
C PHE A 351 -13.39 -14.94 -2.63
N GLU A 352 -14.43 -15.52 -3.23
CA GLU A 352 -15.80 -15.38 -2.74
C GLU A 352 -15.97 -16.12 -1.39
N GLY A 353 -16.18 -15.35 -0.33
CA GLY A 353 -16.57 -15.85 0.99
C GLY A 353 -18.09 -15.86 1.18
N ASN A 354 -18.52 -16.22 2.40
CA ASN A 354 -19.94 -16.33 2.75
C ASN A 354 -20.65 -14.97 2.65
N ASP A 355 -20.07 -13.94 3.28
CA ASP A 355 -20.71 -12.63 3.43
C ASP A 355 -20.08 -11.53 2.56
N CYS A 356 -18.85 -11.76 2.07
CA CYS A 356 -18.07 -10.80 1.29
C CYS A 356 -16.95 -11.54 0.54
N PHE A 357 -16.16 -10.80 -0.24
CA PHE A 357 -14.91 -11.30 -0.79
C PHE A 357 -13.77 -11.11 0.21
N GLU A 358 -12.94 -12.14 0.33
CA GLU A 358 -11.73 -12.13 1.14
C GLU A 358 -10.56 -11.65 0.29
N THR A 359 -9.58 -10.97 0.90
CA THR A 359 -8.44 -10.44 0.13
C THR A 359 -7.57 -11.56 -0.43
N PHE A 360 -7.26 -12.55 0.39
CA PHE A 360 -6.46 -13.71 0.01
C PHE A 360 -7.30 -14.98 0.10
N ASP A 361 -6.89 -16.02 -0.61
CA ASP A 361 -7.60 -17.31 -0.58
C ASP A 361 -7.27 -18.14 0.67
N ASP A 362 -7.75 -19.39 0.67
CA ASP A 362 -7.66 -20.33 1.79
C ASP A 362 -6.23 -20.72 2.21
N ARG A 363 -5.24 -20.34 1.41
CA ARG A 363 -3.84 -20.59 1.72
C ARG A 363 -3.30 -19.61 2.75
N MET A 364 -3.91 -18.44 2.94
CA MET A 364 -3.50 -17.50 3.99
C MET A 364 -4.14 -17.83 5.34
N PRO A 365 -3.36 -17.98 6.43
CA PRO A 365 -3.89 -18.37 7.74
C PRO A 365 -4.90 -17.37 8.35
N GLN A 366 -4.77 -16.09 8.02
CA GLN A 366 -5.66 -15.03 8.48
C GLN A 366 -6.34 -14.38 7.27
N ARG A 367 -7.61 -14.72 7.07
CA ARG A 367 -8.46 -14.10 6.05
C ARG A 367 -8.86 -12.70 6.53
N VAL A 368 -8.53 -11.69 5.74
CA VAL A 368 -8.83 -10.29 6.02
C VAL A 368 -9.91 -9.79 5.06
N THR A 369 -10.98 -9.25 5.63
CA THR A 369 -12.06 -8.61 4.88
C THR A 369 -11.84 -7.11 4.84
N SER A 370 -11.89 -6.50 3.66
CA SER A 370 -11.66 -5.07 3.47
C SER A 370 -12.78 -4.44 2.63
N VAL A 371 -13.12 -3.19 2.95
CA VAL A 371 -14.09 -2.41 2.19
C VAL A 371 -13.51 -1.98 0.85
N SER A 372 -12.22 -1.61 0.78
CA SER A 372 -11.58 -1.27 -0.48
C SER A 372 -11.55 -2.46 -1.44
N VAL A 373 -11.16 -3.64 -0.95
CA VAL A 373 -11.09 -4.88 -1.75
C VAL A 373 -12.47 -5.23 -2.32
N ASN A 374 -13.49 -5.24 -1.47
CA ASN A 374 -14.85 -5.55 -1.91
C ASN A 374 -15.39 -4.50 -2.90
N GLY A 375 -15.09 -3.21 -2.70
CA GLY A 375 -15.48 -2.18 -3.66
C GLY A 375 -14.76 -2.30 -5.01
N ASN A 376 -13.50 -2.72 -5.03
CA ASN A 376 -12.77 -3.00 -6.28
C ASN A 376 -13.33 -4.23 -6.99
N VAL A 377 -13.65 -5.30 -6.26
CA VAL A 377 -14.39 -6.46 -6.81
C VAL A 377 -15.73 -6.02 -7.39
N LEU A 378 -16.49 -5.18 -6.68
CA LEU A 378 -17.76 -4.67 -7.16
C LEU A 378 -17.59 -3.88 -8.47
N ASN A 379 -16.62 -2.95 -8.54
CA ASN A 379 -16.31 -2.21 -9.77
C ASN A 379 -15.98 -3.15 -10.94
N CYS A 380 -15.19 -4.20 -10.68
CA CYS A 380 -14.87 -5.22 -11.67
C CYS A 380 -16.12 -5.93 -12.21
N LEU A 381 -17.02 -6.37 -11.32
CA LEU A 381 -18.27 -7.06 -11.71
C LEU A 381 -19.20 -6.14 -12.50
N LEU A 382 -19.31 -4.87 -12.11
CA LEU A 382 -20.13 -3.88 -12.80
C LEU A 382 -19.55 -3.44 -14.16
N SER A 383 -18.24 -3.62 -14.37
CA SER A 383 -17.56 -3.36 -15.63
C SER A 383 -17.59 -4.55 -16.60
N SER A 384 -18.19 -5.67 -16.20
CA SER A 384 -18.38 -6.83 -17.08
C SER A 384 -19.38 -6.51 -18.21
N PRO A 385 -19.25 -7.13 -19.40
CA PRO A 385 -20.23 -6.97 -20.48
C PRO A 385 -21.68 -7.33 -20.09
N ASP A 386 -21.86 -8.26 -19.14
CA ASP A 386 -23.15 -8.61 -18.55
C ASP A 386 -23.10 -8.58 -17.01
N PRO A 387 -23.30 -7.41 -16.38
CA PRO A 387 -23.30 -7.30 -14.92
C PRO A 387 -24.42 -8.10 -14.25
N SER A 388 -25.53 -8.35 -14.96
CA SER A 388 -26.70 -9.04 -14.41
C SER A 388 -26.40 -10.50 -14.03
N ALA A 389 -25.44 -11.12 -14.72
CA ALA A 389 -24.94 -12.46 -14.41
C ALA A 389 -24.31 -12.57 -13.00
N TYR A 390 -23.90 -11.45 -12.40
CA TYR A 390 -23.24 -11.39 -11.10
C TYR A 390 -24.13 -10.79 -10.01
N THR A 391 -25.45 -10.75 -10.22
CA THR A 391 -26.41 -10.19 -9.26
C THR A 391 -26.20 -10.69 -7.81
N PRO A 392 -26.02 -12.00 -7.54
CA PRO A 392 -25.81 -12.48 -6.17
C PRO A 392 -24.54 -11.92 -5.52
N GLN A 393 -23.45 -11.81 -6.28
CA GLN A 393 -22.18 -11.26 -5.80
C GLN A 393 -22.27 -9.74 -5.58
N ILE A 394 -22.92 -9.02 -6.48
CA ILE A 394 -23.16 -7.58 -6.37
C ILE A 394 -23.98 -7.27 -5.11
N GLU A 395 -25.08 -8.00 -4.90
CA GLU A 395 -25.93 -7.88 -3.72
C GLU A 395 -25.17 -8.18 -2.42
N LYS A 396 -24.38 -9.26 -2.41
CA LYS A 396 -23.54 -9.65 -1.28
C LYS A 396 -22.59 -8.53 -0.88
N ILE A 397 -21.83 -8.00 -1.84
CA ILE A 397 -20.87 -6.93 -1.60
C ILE A 397 -21.57 -5.66 -1.11
N ALA A 398 -22.66 -5.26 -1.76
CA ALA A 398 -23.42 -4.07 -1.36
C ALA A 398 -23.94 -4.18 0.08
N LYS A 399 -24.46 -5.34 0.47
CA LYS A 399 -24.90 -5.63 1.84
C LYS A 399 -23.74 -5.57 2.83
N PHE A 400 -22.59 -6.16 2.50
CA PHE A 400 -21.39 -6.10 3.34
C PHE A 400 -20.95 -4.65 3.59
N MET A 401 -20.77 -3.87 2.53
CA MET A 401 -20.31 -2.48 2.62
C MET A 401 -21.27 -1.59 3.41
N CYS A 402 -22.58 -1.68 3.14
CA CYS A 402 -23.59 -0.93 3.88
C CYS A 402 -23.68 -1.36 5.36
N THR A 403 -23.51 -2.66 5.64
CA THR A 403 -23.50 -3.19 7.02
C THR A 403 -22.27 -2.71 7.78
N LYS A 404 -21.10 -2.72 7.15
CA LYS A 404 -19.85 -2.16 7.71
C LYS A 404 -20.02 -0.68 8.06
N TRP A 405 -20.48 0.11 7.10
CA TRP A 405 -20.75 1.53 7.32
C TRP A 405 -21.75 1.77 8.46
N SER A 406 -22.90 1.08 8.44
CA SER A 406 -23.96 1.30 9.43
C SER A 406 -23.55 0.95 10.86
N LYS A 407 -22.68 -0.05 11.05
CA LYS A 407 -22.17 -0.47 12.37
C LYS A 407 -21.04 0.40 12.87
N GLU A 408 -20.08 0.71 12.01
CA GLU A 408 -18.80 1.31 12.43
C GLU A 408 -18.82 2.83 12.34
N LYS A 409 -19.58 3.42 11.39
CA LYS A 409 -19.67 4.86 11.09
C LYS A 409 -18.34 5.56 10.76
N MET A 410 -17.24 4.82 10.79
CA MET A 410 -15.90 5.18 10.39
C MET A 410 -15.30 3.93 9.75
N LEU A 411 -14.75 4.06 8.55
CA LEU A 411 -14.18 2.93 7.83
C LEU A 411 -12.70 2.83 8.16
N ASN A 412 -12.29 1.65 8.60
CA ASN A 412 -10.88 1.27 8.69
C ASN A 412 -10.60 0.25 7.60
N ASP A 413 -9.48 0.43 6.90
CA ASP A 413 -9.01 -0.48 5.88
C ASP A 413 -7.60 -0.96 6.23
N HIS A 414 -7.29 -2.21 5.88
CA HIS A 414 -5.99 -2.81 6.20
C HIS A 414 -4.89 -2.40 5.22
N TRP A 415 -5.23 -1.73 4.11
CA TRP A 415 -4.31 -1.33 3.04
C TRP A 415 -4.05 0.17 2.99
N ASN A 416 -4.98 0.97 3.53
CA ASN A 416 -4.85 2.41 3.63
C ASN A 416 -5.42 2.92 4.95
N PHE A 417 -4.63 3.71 5.66
CA PHE A 417 -4.98 4.29 6.95
C PHE A 417 -6.12 5.33 6.84
N SER A 418 -6.24 6.02 5.71
CA SER A 418 -7.25 7.06 5.56
C SER A 418 -8.64 6.47 5.35
N GLU A 419 -9.60 6.82 6.22
CA GLU A 419 -11.01 6.45 6.03
C GLU A 419 -11.55 6.94 4.68
N TYR A 420 -10.99 8.04 4.16
CA TYR A 420 -11.40 8.64 2.90
C TYR A 420 -11.08 7.74 1.70
N TYR A 421 -10.07 6.87 1.80
CA TYR A 421 -9.81 5.85 0.78
C TYR A 421 -10.99 4.88 0.68
N GLY A 422 -11.41 4.31 1.82
CA GLY A 422 -12.56 3.41 1.89
C GLY A 422 -13.87 4.09 1.44
N ILE A 423 -14.07 5.35 1.83
CA ILE A 423 -15.23 6.15 1.40
C ILE A 423 -15.21 6.41 -0.11
N MET A 424 -14.07 6.76 -0.68
CA MET A 424 -13.91 6.96 -2.12
C MET A 424 -14.27 5.68 -2.88
N ILE A 425 -13.72 4.54 -2.48
CA ILE A 425 -14.01 3.25 -3.12
C ILE A 425 -15.50 2.88 -2.96
N MET A 426 -16.10 3.14 -1.80
CA MET A 426 -17.54 2.94 -1.58
C MET A 426 -18.40 3.80 -2.51
N ALA A 427 -18.06 5.08 -2.67
CA ALA A 427 -18.73 5.97 -3.60
C ALA A 427 -18.53 5.54 -5.06
N GLN A 428 -17.31 5.15 -5.44
CA GLN A 428 -16.97 4.72 -6.79
C GLN A 428 -17.67 3.42 -7.19
N SER A 429 -18.07 2.58 -6.24
CA SER A 429 -18.66 1.26 -6.51
C SER A 429 -20.17 1.18 -6.29
N LEU A 430 -20.71 1.74 -5.21
CA LEU A 430 -22.15 1.69 -4.94
C LEU A 430 -22.97 2.69 -5.77
N VAL A 431 -22.40 3.83 -6.17
CA VAL A 431 -23.10 4.78 -7.06
C VAL A 431 -23.36 4.13 -8.44
N PRO A 432 -22.39 3.46 -9.08
CA PRO A 432 -22.67 2.67 -10.29
C PRO A 432 -23.73 1.59 -10.14
N VAL A 433 -23.81 0.89 -8.99
CA VAL A 433 -24.91 -0.08 -8.76
C VAL A 433 -26.26 0.60 -8.91
N ARG A 434 -26.44 1.77 -8.28
CA ARG A 434 -27.67 2.54 -8.39
C ARG A 434 -27.97 2.93 -9.84
N VAL A 435 -26.96 3.44 -10.54
CA VAL A 435 -27.08 3.89 -11.93
C VAL A 435 -27.50 2.74 -12.86
N LEU A 436 -26.84 1.59 -12.76
CA LEU A 436 -27.13 0.42 -13.59
C LEU A 436 -28.51 -0.17 -13.26
N TRP A 437 -28.95 -0.08 -12.00
CA TRP A 437 -30.31 -0.46 -11.61
C TRP A 437 -31.36 0.48 -12.22
N ASP A 438 -31.16 1.80 -12.15
CA ASP A 438 -32.06 2.80 -12.77
C ASP A 438 -32.14 2.62 -14.31
N GLN A 439 -31.08 2.09 -14.93
CA GLN A 439 -31.03 1.74 -16.36
C GLN A 439 -31.64 0.36 -16.70
N GLY A 440 -32.06 -0.42 -15.70
CA GLY A 440 -32.62 -1.76 -15.89
C GLY A 440 -31.58 -2.85 -16.17
N CYS A 441 -30.28 -2.57 -15.99
CA CYS A 441 -29.19 -3.53 -16.22
C CYS A 441 -29.01 -4.52 -15.06
N LEU A 442 -29.63 -4.28 -13.91
CA LEU A 442 -29.55 -5.14 -12.71
C LEU A 442 -30.96 -5.56 -12.21
N PRO A 443 -31.78 -6.24 -13.04
CA PRO A 443 -33.18 -6.52 -12.73
C PRO A 443 -33.37 -7.50 -11.55
N GLY A 444 -32.33 -8.26 -11.21
CA GLY A 444 -32.36 -9.21 -10.10
C GLY A 444 -32.10 -8.59 -8.72
N LEU A 445 -31.64 -7.33 -8.65
CA LEU A 445 -31.45 -6.63 -7.38
C LEU A 445 -32.78 -6.13 -6.83
N THR A 446 -33.05 -6.47 -5.58
CA THR A 446 -34.31 -6.10 -4.92
C THR A 446 -34.36 -4.60 -4.61
N GLU A 447 -35.58 -4.06 -4.65
CA GLU A 447 -35.81 -2.63 -4.43
C GLU A 447 -35.38 -2.19 -3.01
N ASP A 448 -35.50 -3.05 -1.99
CA ASP A 448 -35.07 -2.74 -0.62
C ASP A 448 -33.56 -2.52 -0.50
N ILE A 449 -32.76 -3.22 -1.30
CA ILE A 449 -31.31 -3.04 -1.31
C ILE A 449 -30.96 -1.68 -1.90
N ILE A 450 -31.58 -1.32 -3.02
CA ILE A 450 -31.25 -0.12 -3.78
C ILE A 450 -31.85 1.14 -3.17
N GLN A 451 -33.14 1.12 -2.85
CA GLN A 451 -33.90 2.30 -2.40
C GLN A 451 -33.74 2.54 -0.90
N ASP A 452 -33.48 1.51 -0.09
CA ASP A 452 -33.28 1.70 1.35
C ASP A 452 -31.81 1.61 1.73
N ARG A 453 -31.18 0.43 1.59
CA ARG A 453 -29.85 0.19 2.16
C ARG A 453 -28.74 1.01 1.49
N ILE A 454 -28.59 0.89 0.18
CA ILE A 454 -27.55 1.61 -0.58
C ILE A 454 -27.81 3.11 -0.52
N LEU A 455 -29.06 3.54 -0.71
CA LEU A 455 -29.41 4.95 -0.70
C LEU A 455 -29.10 5.61 0.66
N GLN A 456 -29.55 5.00 1.76
CA GLN A 456 -29.26 5.51 3.11
C GLN A 456 -27.76 5.56 3.36
N CYS A 457 -27.03 4.49 3.01
CA CYS A 457 -25.58 4.43 3.16
C CYS A 457 -24.90 5.59 2.42
N LEU A 458 -25.22 5.79 1.14
CA LEU A 458 -24.60 6.84 0.32
C LEU A 458 -24.94 8.26 0.79
N GLN A 459 -26.17 8.48 1.29
CA GLN A 459 -26.55 9.76 1.88
C GLN A 459 -25.80 10.05 3.18
N GLU A 460 -25.63 9.04 4.05
CA GLU A 460 -24.84 9.18 5.27
C GLU A 460 -23.35 9.43 4.97
N VAL A 461 -22.78 8.71 3.99
CA VAL A 461 -21.41 8.91 3.54
C VAL A 461 -21.22 10.30 2.93
N LEU A 462 -22.15 10.78 2.10
CA LEU A 462 -22.12 12.14 1.56
C LEU A 462 -22.09 13.18 2.68
N ASN A 463 -22.95 13.02 3.68
CA ASN A 463 -22.96 13.90 4.85
C ASN A 463 -21.66 13.82 5.66
N ARG A 464 -21.08 12.62 5.84
CA ARG A 464 -19.77 12.44 6.50
C ARG A 464 -18.69 13.25 5.80
N VAL A 465 -18.60 13.15 4.47
CA VAL A 465 -17.54 13.83 3.72
C VAL A 465 -17.76 15.35 3.72
N ILE A 466 -18.99 15.83 3.52
CA ILE A 466 -19.28 17.28 3.59
C ILE A 466 -18.92 17.85 4.98
N CYS A 467 -19.35 17.20 6.04
CA CYS A 467 -19.09 17.67 7.42
C CYS A 467 -17.64 17.44 7.87
N GLY A 468 -16.89 16.58 7.19
CA GLY A 468 -15.50 16.27 7.50
C GLY A 468 -14.47 17.19 6.82
N GLN A 469 -14.91 18.18 6.03
CA GLN A 469 -13.99 19.12 5.39
C GLN A 469 -13.39 20.08 6.42
N ASN A 470 -12.07 20.21 6.41
CA ASN A 470 -11.33 21.15 7.26
C ASN A 470 -11.54 22.62 6.82
N ASP A 471 -11.13 23.56 7.68
CA ASP A 471 -11.28 25.00 7.43
C ASP A 471 -10.46 25.49 6.22
N ASP A 472 -9.30 24.88 5.97
CA ASP A 472 -8.44 25.14 4.80
C ASP A 472 -8.94 24.47 3.51
N GLY A 473 -10.02 23.69 3.59
CA GLY A 473 -10.61 22.96 2.46
C GLY A 473 -10.06 21.53 2.27
N SER A 474 -9.08 21.10 3.06
CA SER A 474 -8.55 19.73 3.01
C SER A 474 -9.48 18.72 3.67
N TRP A 475 -9.12 17.43 3.58
CA TRP A 475 -9.68 16.35 4.39
C TRP A 475 -8.58 15.56 5.08
N GLY A 476 -9.00 14.76 6.06
CA GLY A 476 -8.10 13.94 6.86
C GLY A 476 -7.49 14.71 8.03
N ASN A 477 -7.02 13.96 9.02
CA ASN A 477 -6.35 14.54 10.19
C ASN A 477 -4.99 15.13 9.81
N MET A 478 -4.35 14.60 8.76
CA MET A 478 -3.02 15.02 8.31
C MET A 478 -3.05 16.20 7.34
N HIS A 479 -4.25 16.62 6.91
CA HIS A 479 -4.43 17.58 5.83
C HIS A 479 -3.61 17.18 4.58
N GLY A 480 -3.63 15.89 4.24
CA GLY A 480 -2.86 15.32 3.13
C GLY A 480 -3.45 15.66 1.75
N ALA A 481 -2.59 15.68 0.73
CA ALA A 481 -3.04 15.85 -0.65
C ALA A 481 -3.79 14.60 -1.15
N GLU A 482 -3.36 13.40 -0.74
CA GLU A 482 -3.97 12.14 -1.16
C GLU A 482 -5.36 11.96 -0.52
N GLU A 483 -5.50 12.21 0.78
CA GLU A 483 -6.79 12.14 1.48
C GLU A 483 -7.80 13.16 0.93
N THR A 484 -7.34 14.38 0.67
CA THR A 484 -8.14 15.42 0.05
C THR A 484 -8.58 15.01 -1.36
N ALA A 485 -7.69 14.37 -2.13
CA ALA A 485 -8.03 13.85 -3.44
C ALA A 485 -9.12 12.77 -3.37
N TYR A 486 -9.01 11.82 -2.42
CA TYR A 486 -10.03 10.79 -2.20
C TYR A 486 -11.39 11.40 -1.88
N ALA A 487 -11.43 12.39 -0.97
CA ALA A 487 -12.67 13.07 -0.58
C ALA A 487 -13.33 13.82 -1.74
N ILE A 488 -12.55 14.51 -2.57
CA ILE A 488 -13.06 15.19 -3.77
C ILE A 488 -13.66 14.20 -4.76
N ILE A 489 -12.98 13.07 -5.00
CA ILE A 489 -13.47 12.02 -5.91
C ILE A 489 -14.77 11.42 -5.36
N ALA A 490 -14.82 11.13 -4.05
CA ALA A 490 -16.01 10.63 -3.37
C ALA A 490 -17.19 11.59 -3.52
N LEU A 491 -17.01 12.88 -3.22
CA LEU A 491 -18.05 13.91 -3.36
C LEU A 491 -18.56 14.01 -4.80
N ALA A 492 -17.66 13.99 -5.77
CA ALA A 492 -18.03 14.08 -7.18
C ALA A 492 -18.88 12.88 -7.62
N GLN A 493 -18.58 11.66 -7.14
CA GLN A 493 -19.38 10.47 -7.41
C GLN A 493 -20.73 10.53 -6.69
N LEU A 494 -20.74 10.77 -5.38
CA LEU A 494 -21.95 10.80 -4.55
C LEU A 494 -22.96 11.85 -5.04
N ALA A 495 -22.48 13.05 -5.34
CA ALA A 495 -23.32 14.14 -5.81
C ALA A 495 -23.65 14.05 -7.32
N SER A 496 -23.16 13.04 -8.04
CA SER A 496 -23.52 12.84 -9.46
C SER A 496 -24.93 12.28 -9.65
N HIS A 497 -25.57 11.75 -8.60
CA HIS A 497 -26.85 11.08 -8.68
C HIS A 497 -27.94 11.77 -7.85
N ALA A 498 -29.08 12.08 -8.47
CA ALA A 498 -30.14 12.90 -7.86
C ALA A 498 -30.84 12.26 -6.67
N ALA A 499 -30.89 10.92 -6.61
CA ALA A 499 -31.44 10.22 -5.45
C ALA A 499 -30.58 10.45 -4.19
N ILE A 500 -29.26 10.58 -4.35
CA ILE A 500 -28.30 10.67 -3.25
C ILE A 500 -28.18 12.12 -2.78
N ALA A 501 -28.01 13.06 -3.71
CA ALA A 501 -27.90 14.48 -3.41
C ALA A 501 -29.05 15.24 -4.06
N SER A 502 -29.96 15.79 -3.24
CA SER A 502 -31.03 16.68 -3.72
C SER A 502 -30.55 18.12 -3.94
N ASP A 503 -29.57 18.57 -3.16
CA ASP A 503 -28.89 19.85 -3.29
C ASP A 503 -27.38 19.64 -3.46
N TYR A 504 -26.89 19.82 -4.69
CA TYR A 504 -25.49 19.62 -5.05
C TYR A 504 -24.60 20.81 -4.66
N SER A 505 -25.16 21.96 -4.26
CA SER A 505 -24.38 23.19 -4.04
C SER A 505 -23.33 23.03 -2.93
N LYS A 506 -23.67 22.29 -1.87
CA LYS A 506 -22.74 21.99 -0.77
C LYS A 506 -21.57 21.12 -1.24
N ALA A 507 -21.86 20.09 -2.04
CA ALA A 507 -20.83 19.22 -2.59
C ALA A 507 -19.94 19.99 -3.58
N ASP A 508 -20.53 20.79 -4.47
CA ASP A 508 -19.79 21.61 -5.45
C ASP A 508 -18.88 22.63 -4.76
N LEU A 509 -19.35 23.28 -3.68
CA LEU A 509 -18.53 24.18 -2.86
C LEU A 509 -17.39 23.45 -2.15
N ALA A 510 -17.68 22.29 -1.54
CA ALA A 510 -16.66 21.48 -0.86
C ALA A 510 -15.59 21.01 -1.85
N ILE A 511 -15.99 20.50 -3.02
CA ILE A 511 -15.09 20.12 -4.11
C ILE A 511 -14.21 21.31 -4.53
N ALA A 512 -14.79 22.50 -4.71
CA ALA A 512 -14.05 23.70 -5.11
C ALA A 512 -12.96 24.07 -4.09
N ARG A 513 -13.30 24.06 -2.80
CA ARG A 513 -12.35 24.32 -1.71
C ARG A 513 -11.24 23.26 -1.65
N GLY A 514 -11.58 21.99 -1.81
CA GLY A 514 -10.60 20.91 -1.87
C GLY A 514 -9.63 21.04 -3.05
N LYS A 515 -10.16 21.34 -4.24
CA LYS A 515 -9.32 21.58 -5.42
C LYS A 515 -8.41 22.80 -5.22
N GLN A 516 -8.90 23.84 -4.57
CA GLN A 516 -8.08 25.00 -4.22
C GLN A 516 -6.93 24.60 -3.29
N PHE A 517 -7.22 23.84 -2.22
CA PHE A 517 -6.19 23.31 -1.32
C PHE A 517 -5.12 22.52 -2.09
N LEU A 518 -5.52 21.59 -2.99
CA LEU A 518 -4.58 20.82 -3.80
C LEU A 518 -3.73 21.70 -4.72
N LEU A 519 -4.32 22.71 -5.35
CA LEU A 519 -3.59 23.63 -6.23
C LEU A 519 -2.58 24.51 -5.47
N GLU A 520 -2.80 24.76 -4.19
CA GLU A 520 -1.92 25.57 -3.33
C GLU A 520 -0.83 24.74 -2.66
N THR A 521 -1.06 23.45 -2.41
CA THR A 521 -0.21 22.62 -1.54
C THR A 521 0.47 21.44 -2.23
N TRP A 522 0.05 21.07 -3.43
CA TRP A 522 0.61 19.95 -4.18
C TRP A 522 1.38 20.40 -5.42
N THR A 523 2.53 19.77 -5.64
CA THR A 523 3.27 19.81 -6.89
C THR A 523 3.61 18.40 -7.35
N MET A 524 3.57 18.16 -8.67
CA MET A 524 3.89 16.86 -9.28
C MET A 524 5.24 16.31 -8.79
N GLY A 525 5.27 15.05 -8.37
CA GLY A 525 6.49 14.39 -7.87
C GLY A 525 6.97 14.87 -6.51
N GLN A 526 6.13 15.58 -5.74
CA GLN A 526 6.43 15.86 -4.33
C GLN A 526 6.47 14.57 -3.50
N LYS A 527 6.97 14.66 -2.26
CA LYS A 527 6.93 13.54 -1.32
C LYS A 527 5.46 13.15 -1.07
N PRO A 528 5.07 11.89 -1.31
CA PRO A 528 3.69 11.45 -1.09
C PRO A 528 3.37 11.36 0.40
N ASP A 529 2.09 11.44 0.70
CA ASP A 529 1.56 11.12 2.02
C ASP A 529 1.85 9.64 2.36
N ARG A 530 2.16 9.37 3.63
CA ARG A 530 2.45 8.00 4.11
C ARG A 530 1.20 7.40 4.73
N ILE A 531 0.27 6.99 3.89
CA ILE A 531 -1.05 6.47 4.32
C ILE A 531 -1.31 5.03 3.88
N TRP A 532 -0.44 4.45 3.06
CA TRP A 532 -0.51 3.04 2.70
C TRP A 532 0.12 2.19 3.79
N THR A 533 -0.48 1.06 4.11
CA THR A 533 -0.04 0.17 5.20
C THR A 533 0.68 -1.06 4.64
N GLY A 534 1.62 -1.59 5.42
CA GLY A 534 2.42 -2.76 5.10
C GLY A 534 3.14 -3.21 6.36
N LYS A 535 4.45 -3.46 6.28
CA LYS A 535 5.29 -3.65 7.49
C LYS A 535 5.39 -2.37 8.32
N VAL A 536 5.24 -1.23 7.63
CA VAL A 536 5.35 0.15 8.12
C VAL A 536 4.42 1.04 7.27
N MET A 537 4.32 2.33 7.57
CA MET A 537 3.62 3.30 6.73
C MET A 537 4.40 3.64 5.45
N HIS A 538 3.76 3.41 4.30
CA HIS A 538 4.28 3.64 2.97
C HIS A 538 3.60 4.83 2.29
N GLY A 539 4.37 5.53 1.45
CA GLY A 539 3.85 6.45 0.45
C GLY A 539 4.22 5.95 -0.94
N ILE A 540 3.30 6.06 -1.90
CA ILE A 540 3.48 5.52 -3.25
C ILE A 540 3.29 6.66 -4.25
N SER A 541 4.40 7.17 -4.79
CA SER A 541 4.43 8.49 -5.42
C SER A 541 3.54 8.58 -6.68
N TYR A 542 3.54 7.56 -7.52
CA TYR A 542 2.74 7.58 -8.75
C TYR A 542 1.25 7.42 -8.48
N VAL A 543 0.89 6.59 -7.49
CA VAL A 543 -0.51 6.41 -7.06
C VAL A 543 -1.03 7.68 -6.43
N HIS A 544 -0.24 8.31 -5.56
CA HIS A 544 -0.55 9.62 -4.98
C HIS A 544 -0.80 10.68 -6.06
N ASP A 545 0.13 10.84 -7.01
CA ASP A 545 0.00 11.83 -8.07
C ASP A 545 -1.19 11.54 -8.99
N ALA A 546 -1.48 10.27 -9.28
CA ALA A 546 -2.66 9.88 -10.06
C ALA A 546 -3.96 10.31 -9.38
N HIS A 547 -4.08 10.13 -8.06
CA HIS A 547 -5.27 10.55 -7.31
C HIS A 547 -5.41 12.07 -7.27
N VAL A 548 -4.32 12.81 -7.07
CA VAL A 548 -4.39 14.28 -7.10
C VAL A 548 -4.79 14.79 -8.48
N LEU A 549 -4.20 14.26 -9.55
CA LEU A 549 -4.59 14.59 -10.92
C LEU A 549 -6.05 14.24 -11.22
N ALA A 550 -6.52 13.08 -10.75
CA ALA A 550 -7.91 12.64 -10.83
C ALA A 550 -8.85 13.62 -10.12
N ALA A 551 -8.56 13.99 -8.88
CA ALA A 551 -9.35 14.95 -8.11
C ALA A 551 -9.40 16.34 -8.77
N LEU A 552 -8.29 16.81 -9.34
CA LEU A 552 -8.27 18.06 -10.09
C LEU A 552 -9.13 17.97 -11.38
N LYS A 553 -9.13 16.82 -12.06
CA LYS A 553 -9.87 16.59 -13.30
C LYS A 553 -11.36 16.37 -13.10
N ILE A 554 -11.74 15.62 -12.06
CA ILE A 554 -13.09 15.06 -11.93
C ILE A 554 -14.15 16.16 -11.90
N ASN A 555 -15.26 15.91 -12.59
CA ASN A 555 -16.39 16.82 -12.65
C ASN A 555 -17.69 16.03 -12.49
N ARG A 556 -18.44 16.36 -11.44
CA ARG A 556 -19.75 15.77 -11.11
C ARG A 556 -20.72 15.78 -12.30
N ALA A 557 -20.77 16.88 -13.06
CA ALA A 557 -21.68 17.01 -14.20
C ALA A 557 -21.33 16.02 -15.34
N ASN A 558 -20.04 15.75 -15.54
CA ASN A 558 -19.60 14.76 -16.54
C ASN A 558 -19.96 13.33 -16.11
N LEU A 559 -19.89 13.04 -14.81
CA LEU A 559 -20.30 11.76 -14.26
C LEU A 559 -21.81 11.55 -14.39
N ALA A 560 -22.61 12.59 -14.14
CA ALA A 560 -24.05 12.57 -14.37
C ALA A 560 -24.40 12.40 -15.86
N GLY A 561 -23.66 13.09 -16.75
CA GLY A 561 -23.89 13.06 -18.20
C GLY A 561 -23.48 11.77 -18.89
N LYS A 562 -22.40 11.09 -18.47
CA LYS A 562 -22.03 9.74 -18.97
C LYS A 562 -23.04 8.64 -18.60
N ARG A 563 -23.96 8.94 -17.68
CA ARG A 563 -24.89 7.98 -17.06
C ARG A 563 -26.35 8.29 -17.37
N GLY A 564 -26.62 9.28 -18.23
CA GLY A 564 -27.95 9.65 -18.72
C GLY A 564 -28.04 9.54 -20.24
N PHE A 565 -28.96 8.69 -20.71
CA PHE A 565 -29.37 8.47 -22.10
C PHE A 565 -28.25 8.06 -23.08
N PHE A 566 -28.02 6.75 -23.15
CA PHE A 566 -27.83 6.07 -24.44
C PHE A 566 -29.11 5.33 -24.80
#